data_AF-A0A8C5A8S2-F1
#
_entry.id   AF-A0A8C5A8S2-F1
#
_cell.length_a   1.000
_cell.length_b   1.000
_cell.length_c   1.000
_cell.angle_alpha   90.00
_cell.angle_beta   90.00
_cell.angle_gamma   90.00
#
_symmetry.space_group_name_H-M   'P 1'
#
loop_
_entity.id
_entity.type
_entity.pdbx_description
1 polymer ?
#
loop_
_entity_poly.entity_id
_entity_poly.type
_entity_poly.pdbx_seq_one_letter_code
_entity_poly.pdbx_strand_id
1 'polypeptide(L)'
;MHPIVFRLACLALLAGVLALMVQESEAVGDKVSECCKKVSTLKINITISGFRLQKKDPPCVKAVIFKTTEGEQCVYWRLAWVMAKVKELRAANKNSTNASPTTL
;
A
#
# COMPACT_ATOMS: atom_id res chain seq x y z
N MET A 1 6.58 -28.21 -22.23
CA MET A 1 7.58 -27.29 -22.84
C MET A 1 8.17 -26.39 -21.76
N HIS A 2 8.89 -27.02 -20.84
CA HIS A 2 10.02 -26.51 -20.06
C HIS A 2 11.17 -27.47 -20.43
N PRO A 3 12.46 -27.27 -20.12
CA PRO A 3 13.26 -26.10 -19.80
C PRO A 3 14.66 -26.22 -20.48
N ILE A 4 14.72 -26.28 -21.82
CA ILE A 4 15.94 -26.61 -22.60
C ILE A 4 16.37 -25.50 -23.59
N VAL A 5 15.48 -24.58 -23.94
CA VAL A 5 15.80 -23.36 -24.71
C VAL A 5 16.11 -22.27 -23.68
N PHE A 6 17.33 -21.91 -23.34
CA PHE A 6 18.56 -22.02 -24.10
C PHE A 6 19.70 -21.92 -23.09
N ARG A 7 20.19 -23.07 -22.61
CA ARG A 7 21.54 -23.20 -22.04
C ARG A 7 22.66 -22.89 -23.07
N LEU A 8 22.31 -22.31 -24.23
CA LEU A 8 23.14 -22.17 -25.43
C LEU A 8 23.12 -20.75 -26.02
N ALA A 9 22.95 -19.72 -25.20
CA ALA A 9 23.45 -18.38 -25.54
C ALA A 9 24.46 -17.89 -24.49
N CYS A 10 25.21 -18.84 -23.92
CA CYS A 10 26.50 -18.55 -23.33
C CYS A 10 27.40 -17.92 -24.41
N LEU A 11 28.04 -16.81 -24.07
CA LEU A 11 29.31 -16.34 -24.66
C LEU A 11 29.28 -15.71 -26.06
N ALA A 12 28.60 -14.58 -26.19
CA ALA A 12 29.01 -13.39 -26.96
C ALA A 12 27.87 -12.39 -26.81
N LEU A 13 27.97 -11.35 -25.99
CA LEU A 13 28.60 -10.09 -26.36
C LEU A 13 28.76 -9.27 -25.06
N LEU A 14 30.01 -8.96 -24.72
CA LEU A 14 30.36 -8.03 -23.65
C LEU A 14 30.00 -6.60 -24.04
N ALA A 15 29.86 -5.76 -23.00
CA ALA A 15 29.80 -4.30 -22.99
C ALA A 15 28.41 -3.64 -23.08
N GLY A 16 27.84 -3.42 -21.89
CA GLY A 16 27.19 -2.15 -21.54
C GLY A 16 25.73 -2.00 -21.90
N VAL A 17 24.81 -2.32 -20.97
CA VAL A 17 23.63 -1.50 -20.67
C VAL A 17 23.24 -1.72 -19.21
N LEU A 18 23.26 -0.61 -18.45
CA LEU A 18 22.50 -0.27 -17.24
C LEU A 18 21.99 -1.39 -16.33
N ALA A 19 22.44 -1.36 -15.07
CA ALA A 19 21.72 -1.92 -13.93
C ALA A 19 20.35 -1.25 -13.80
N LEU A 20 19.34 -1.79 -14.47
CA LEU A 20 17.96 -1.59 -14.09
C LEU A 20 17.61 -2.75 -13.18
N MET A 21 17.80 -2.53 -11.88
CA MET A 21 16.99 -3.25 -10.90
C MET A 21 15.55 -2.96 -11.29
N VAL A 22 14.87 -3.93 -11.90
CA VAL A 22 13.45 -3.84 -12.16
C VAL A 22 12.80 -3.76 -10.79
N GLN A 23 12.49 -2.55 -10.36
CA GLN A 23 11.49 -2.31 -9.34
C GLN A 23 10.22 -2.93 -9.90
N GLU A 24 9.70 -3.93 -9.21
CA GLU A 24 8.38 -4.48 -9.48
C GLU A 24 7.35 -3.38 -9.18
N SER A 25 7.19 -2.48 -10.15
CA SER A 25 6.14 -1.49 -10.19
C SER A 25 4.88 -2.22 -10.62
N GLU A 26 4.21 -2.84 -9.67
CA GLU A 26 2.85 -3.35 -9.87
C GLU A 26 1.89 -2.15 -9.88
N ALA A 27 1.85 -1.45 -11.02
CA ALA A 27 0.81 -0.48 -11.35
C ALA A 27 0.13 -0.95 -12.64
N VAL A 28 -0.69 -2.00 -12.55
CA VAL A 28 -1.67 -2.34 -13.58
C VAL A 28 -3.00 -2.61 -12.89
N GLY A 29 -3.97 -1.76 -13.22
CA GLY A 29 -5.31 -1.80 -12.68
C GLY A 29 -6.11 -2.96 -13.26
N ASP A 30 -6.21 -4.03 -12.47
CA ASP A 30 -7.31 -4.98 -12.57
C ASP A 30 -8.21 -4.77 -11.34
N LYS A 31 -9.53 -4.83 -11.52
CA LYS A 31 -10.49 -4.87 -10.40
C LYS A 31 -10.40 -6.23 -9.68
N VAL A 32 -9.23 -6.56 -9.17
CA VAL A 32 -9.01 -7.48 -8.06
C VAL A 32 -9.79 -6.89 -6.89
N SER A 33 -10.48 -7.71 -6.10
CA SER A 33 -10.98 -7.26 -4.80
C SER A 33 -9.81 -6.61 -4.04
N GLU A 34 -9.80 -5.27 -3.99
CA GLU A 34 -8.65 -4.45 -3.60
C GLU A 34 -8.54 -4.45 -2.07
N CYS A 35 -8.11 -5.61 -1.55
CA CYS A 35 -7.96 -5.86 -0.13
C CYS A 35 -6.51 -6.19 0.20
N CYS A 36 -6.08 -5.83 1.41
CA CYS A 36 -4.77 -6.19 1.91
C CYS A 36 -4.68 -7.70 2.11
N LYS A 37 -3.77 -8.36 1.38
CA LYS A 37 -3.36 -9.76 1.61
C LYS A 37 -2.13 -9.86 2.53
N LYS A 38 -1.36 -8.78 2.61
CA LYS A 38 -0.20 -8.61 3.50
C LYS A 38 -0.27 -7.25 4.18
N VAL A 39 0.47 -7.07 5.26
CA VAL A 39 0.55 -5.81 6.01
C VAL A 39 1.99 -5.46 6.32
N SER A 40 2.31 -4.18 6.27
CA SER A 40 3.57 -3.63 6.74
C SER A 40 3.52 -3.36 8.25
N THR A 41 4.69 -3.46 8.89
CA THR A 41 4.92 -3.00 10.27
C THR A 41 5.74 -1.73 10.35
N LEU A 42 6.24 -1.25 9.20
CA LEU A 42 7.05 -0.05 9.11
C LEU A 42 6.21 1.20 9.36
N LYS A 43 6.84 2.21 9.99
CA LYS A 43 6.22 3.51 10.20
C LYS A 43 6.14 4.25 8.87
N ILE A 44 4.98 4.85 8.59
CA ILE A 44 4.77 5.70 7.42
C ILE A 44 5.30 7.10 7.75
N ASN A 45 6.22 7.59 6.94
CA ASN A 45 6.83 8.92 7.10
C ASN A 45 6.23 9.99 6.16
N ILE A 46 5.37 9.57 5.22
CA ILE A 46 4.62 10.45 4.33
C ILE A 46 3.28 10.86 4.95
N THR A 47 2.66 11.88 4.38
CA THR A 47 1.40 12.45 4.89
C THR A 47 0.26 11.46 4.76
N ILE A 48 -0.43 11.20 5.88
CA ILE A 48 -1.63 10.37 5.96
C ILE A 48 -2.85 11.29 5.98
N SER A 49 -3.68 11.23 4.95
CA SER A 49 -4.90 12.04 4.81
C SER A 49 -6.14 11.37 5.41
N GLY A 50 -6.10 10.05 5.60
CA GLY A 50 -7.23 9.31 6.14
C GLY A 50 -6.94 7.82 6.29
N PHE A 51 -7.97 7.06 6.65
CA PHE A 51 -7.85 5.62 6.80
C PHE A 51 -9.19 4.91 6.59
N ARG A 52 -9.12 3.60 6.29
CA ARG A 52 -10.25 2.66 6.46
C ARG A 52 -9.79 1.41 7.20
N LEU A 53 -10.73 0.74 7.86
CA LEU A 53 -10.47 -0.52 8.53
C LEU A 53 -10.89 -1.68 7.62
N GLN A 54 -9.99 -2.65 7.45
CA GLN A 54 -10.28 -3.90 6.76
C GLN A 54 -10.51 -5.01 7.78
N LYS A 55 -11.68 -5.66 7.70
CA LYS A 55 -11.97 -6.88 8.45
C LYS A 55 -11.22 -8.07 7.84
N LYS A 56 -10.91 -9.08 8.64
CA LYS A 56 -10.33 -10.33 8.12
C LYS A 56 -11.40 -11.07 7.33
N ASP A 57 -11.09 -11.42 6.09
CA ASP A 57 -11.94 -12.21 5.20
C ASP A 57 -11.06 -12.88 4.13
N PRO A 58 -10.61 -14.14 4.32
CA PRO A 58 -9.61 -14.76 3.45
C PRO A 58 -9.96 -14.65 1.95
N PRO A 59 -9.00 -14.23 1.08
CA PRO A 59 -7.56 -14.09 1.33
C PRO A 59 -7.15 -12.77 2.01
N CYS A 60 -8.09 -11.89 2.34
CA CYS A 60 -7.83 -10.60 2.97
C CYS A 60 -7.50 -10.75 4.47
N VAL A 61 -6.43 -10.08 4.91
CA VAL A 61 -6.03 -10.05 6.32
C VAL A 61 -6.67 -8.85 7.04
N LYS A 62 -6.69 -8.87 8.37
CA LYS A 62 -7.13 -7.70 9.14
C LYS A 62 -6.06 -6.60 9.05
N ALA A 63 -6.45 -5.40 8.58
CA ALA A 63 -5.51 -4.30 8.36
C ALA A 63 -6.15 -2.93 8.67
N VAL A 64 -5.29 -1.95 8.95
CA VAL A 64 -5.63 -0.54 8.77
C VAL A 64 -5.05 -0.12 7.43
N ILE A 65 -5.88 0.46 6.56
CA ILE A 65 -5.44 0.97 5.27
C ILE A 65 -5.37 2.48 5.38
N PHE A 66 -4.16 3.03 5.38
CA PHE A 66 -3.95 4.47 5.39
C PHE A 66 -3.98 5.01 3.96
N LYS A 67 -4.71 6.11 3.76
CA LYS A 67 -4.62 6.91 2.53
C LYS A 67 -3.48 7.89 2.70
N THR A 68 -2.51 7.83 1.81
CA THR A 68 -1.37 8.74 1.78
C THR A 68 -1.35 9.51 0.46
N THR A 69 -0.43 10.46 0.33
CA THR A 69 -0.18 11.17 -0.93
C THR A 69 0.32 10.26 -2.05
N GLU A 70 0.85 9.08 -1.72
CA GLU A 70 1.42 8.11 -2.66
C GLU A 70 0.51 6.90 -2.88
N GLY A 71 -0.72 6.94 -2.35
CA GLY A 71 -1.69 5.87 -2.46
C GLY A 71 -1.99 5.19 -1.12
N GLU A 72 -2.43 3.94 -1.18
CA GLU A 72 -2.94 3.24 -0.01
C GLU A 72 -1.90 2.30 0.58
N GLN A 73 -1.76 2.35 1.91
CA GLN A 73 -0.76 1.56 2.64
C GLN A 73 -1.45 0.63 3.64
N CYS A 74 -1.26 -0.69 3.44
CA CYS A 74 -1.75 -1.75 4.31
C CYS A 74 -0.86 -1.93 5.54
N VAL A 75 -1.37 -1.64 6.74
CA VAL A 75 -0.57 -1.66 7.97
C VAL A 75 -1.18 -2.57 9.03
N TYR A 76 -0.31 -3.21 9.82
CA TYR A 76 -0.72 -4.05 10.94
C TYR A 76 -1.40 -3.24 12.04
N TRP A 77 -2.66 -3.58 12.31
CA TRP A 77 -3.57 -2.77 13.13
C TRP A 77 -3.23 -2.69 14.63
N ARG A 78 -2.40 -3.60 15.17
CA ARG A 78 -2.08 -3.64 16.61
C ARG A 78 -0.88 -2.78 17.01
N LEU A 79 -0.21 -2.13 16.05
CA LEU A 79 0.93 -1.28 16.38
C LEU A 79 0.46 -0.03 17.13
N ALA A 80 1.20 0.36 18.18
CA ALA A 80 0.83 1.50 19.02
C ALA A 80 0.66 2.80 18.22
N TRP A 81 1.58 3.07 17.28
CA TRP A 81 1.53 4.26 16.43
C TRP A 81 0.32 4.26 15.49
N VAL A 82 -0.11 3.09 15.01
CA VAL A 82 -1.29 2.94 14.14
C VAL A 82 -2.54 3.30 14.92
N MET A 83 -2.70 2.76 16.13
CA MET A 83 -3.83 3.07 16.99
C MET A 83 -3.89 4.55 17.38
N ALA A 84 -2.73 5.15 17.67
CA ALA A 84 -2.63 6.58 17.95
C ALA A 84 -3.07 7.43 16.75
N LYS A 85 -2.55 7.14 15.55
CA LYS A 85 -2.89 7.88 14.33
C LYS A 85 -4.36 7.71 13.94
N VAL A 86 -4.93 6.51 14.09
CA VAL A 86 -6.37 6.28 13.88
C VAL A 86 -7.22 7.10 14.84
N LYS A 87 -6.82 7.22 16.11
CA LYS A 87 -7.53 8.05 17.10
C LYS A 87 -7.46 9.54 16.70
N GLU A 88 -6.29 10.02 16.31
CA GLU A 88 -6.08 11.39 15.83
C GLU A 88 -6.99 11.73 14.64
N LEU A 89 -6.99 10.88 13.60
CA LEU A 89 -7.80 11.09 12.40
C LEU A 89 -9.31 11.04 12.69
N ARG A 90 -9.75 10.18 13.62
CA ARG A 90 -11.15 10.16 14.07
C ARG A 90 -11.53 11.44 14.81
N ALA A 91 -10.64 12.01 15.61
CA ALA A 91 -10.89 13.26 16.32
C ALA A 91 -10.99 14.44 15.34
N ALA A 92 -10.07 14.50 14.36
CA ALA A 92 -10.09 15.51 13.31
C ALA A 92 -11.41 15.49 12.51
N ASN A 93 -11.88 14.31 12.10
CA ASN A 93 -13.13 14.19 11.34
C ASN A 93 -14.37 14.66 12.11
N LYS A 94 -14.42 14.43 13.43
CA LYS A 94 -15.53 14.92 14.29
C LYS A 94 -15.55 16.45 14.38
N ASN A 95 -14.36 17.06 14.41
CA ASN A 95 -14.24 18.51 14.45
C ASN A 95 -14.69 19.16 13.14
N SER A 96 -14.37 18.53 11.99
CA SER A 96 -14.76 19.04 10.67
C SER A 96 -16.27 19.00 10.42
N THR A 97 -17.01 18.04 10.98
CA THR A 97 -18.48 17.99 10.87
C THR A 97 -19.21 19.07 11.68
N ASN A 98 -18.54 19.68 12.67
CA ASN A 98 -19.11 20.77 13.47
C ASN A 98 -18.81 22.16 12.88
N ALA A 99 -18.06 22.23 11.78
CA ALA A 99 -17.59 23.47 11.16
C ALA A 99 -18.21 23.72 9.77
N SER A 100 -19.38 23.15 9.47
CA SER A 100 -20.11 23.49 8.25
C SER A 100 -20.96 24.74 8.51
N PRO A 101 -20.70 25.89 7.84
CA PRO A 101 -21.60 27.02 7.88
C PRO A 101 -22.86 26.64 7.10
N THR A 102 -24.00 26.60 7.78
CA THR A 102 -25.30 26.68 7.12
C THR A 102 -25.44 28.10 6.59
N THR A 103 -25.19 28.30 5.30
CA THR A 103 -25.54 29.55 4.61
C THR A 103 -26.96 29.41 4.08
N LEU A 104 -27.87 30.16 4.71
CA LEU A 104 -29.22 30.47 4.22
C LEU A 104 -29.16 31.35 2.97
#